data_AF-A0A356QZ44-F1
#
_entry.id   AF-A0A356QZ44-F1
#
_cell.length_a   1.000
_cell.length_b   1.000
_cell.length_c   1.000
_cell.angle_alpha   90.00
_cell.angle_beta   90.00
_cell.angle_gamma   90.00
#
_symmetry.space_group_name_H-M   'P 1'
#
loop_
_entity.id
_entity.type
_entity.pdbx_description
1 polymer ?
#
loop_
_entity_poly.entity_id
_entity_poly.type
_entity_poly.pdbx_seq_one_letter_code
_entity_poly.pdbx_strand_id
1 'polypeptide(L)'
;MPMRLSEEQIASLNRQGFLVLPDLFSGAEVDALRSRLPAVFADGHEGNIVERESGEVRTSMGLHLRDEGFSALTRHPRLVEPAL
;
A
#
# COMPACT_ATOMS: atom_id res chain seq x y z
N MET A 1 10.87 17.44 -3.77
CA MET A 1 11.85 17.02 -4.80
C MET A 1 11.40 15.68 -5.33
N PRO A 2 11.46 15.44 -6.65
CA PRO A 2 11.01 14.16 -7.19
C PRO A 2 11.86 13.02 -6.64
N MET A 3 11.23 11.93 -6.21
CA MET A 3 11.93 10.73 -5.79
C MET A 3 12.31 9.91 -7.03
N ARG A 4 13.60 9.77 -7.29
CA ARG A 4 14.14 8.95 -8.39
C ARG A 4 14.99 7.83 -7.84
N LEU A 5 14.93 6.66 -8.47
CA LEU A 5 15.82 5.54 -8.15
C LEU A 5 17.25 5.87 -8.57
N SER A 6 18.23 5.41 -7.78
CA SER A 6 19.64 5.46 -8.19
C SER A 6 19.93 4.45 -9.30
N GLU A 7 21.04 4.64 -10.01
CA GLU A 7 21.49 3.67 -11.02
C GLU A 7 21.72 2.28 -10.42
N GLU A 8 22.23 2.20 -9.18
CA GLU A 8 22.40 0.91 -8.50
C GLU A 8 21.07 0.25 -8.18
N GLN A 9 20.06 1.02 -7.74
CA GLN A 9 18.72 0.52 -7.45
C GLN A 9 18.03 0.00 -8.72
N ILE A 10 18.13 0.74 -9.84
CA ILE A 10 17.61 0.32 -11.14
C ILE A 10 18.31 -0.98 -11.59
N ALA A 11 19.64 -1.03 -11.48
CA ALA A 11 20.39 -2.22 -11.86
C ALA A 11 20.03 -3.43 -10.97
N SER A 12 19.76 -3.22 -9.68
CA SER A 12 19.29 -4.26 -8.77
C SER A 12 17.91 -4.76 -9.16
N LEU A 13 16.97 -3.84 -9.42
CA LEU A 13 15.62 -4.17 -9.86
C LEU A 13 15.63 -5.01 -11.15
N ASN A 14 16.43 -4.60 -12.15
CA ASN A 14 16.55 -5.33 -13.42
C ASN A 14 17.14 -6.74 -13.25
N ARG A 15 18.04 -6.94 -12.28
CA ARG A 15 18.65 -8.26 -12.02
C ARG A 15 17.77 -9.16 -11.15
N GLN A 16 17.07 -8.59 -10.17
CA GLN A 16 16.38 -9.35 -9.13
C GLN A 16 14.86 -9.46 -9.37
N GLY A 17 14.30 -8.58 -10.20
CA GLY A 17 12.85 -8.48 -10.43
C GLY A 17 12.09 -7.78 -9.29
N PHE A 18 12.78 -7.30 -8.24
CA PHE A 18 12.19 -6.53 -7.15
C PHE A 18 13.20 -5.53 -6.57
N LEU A 19 12.69 -4.56 -5.81
CA LEU A 19 13.48 -3.60 -5.05
C LEU A 19 12.83 -3.37 -3.69
N VAL A 20 13.64 -3.25 -2.64
CA VAL A 20 13.19 -2.87 -1.30
C VAL A 20 13.59 -1.42 -1.03
N LEU A 21 12.61 -0.58 -0.71
CA LEU A 21 12.80 0.81 -0.31
C LEU A 21 12.52 0.93 1.20
N PRO A 22 13.56 0.81 2.06
CA PRO A 22 13.37 0.92 3.50
C PRO A 22 12.90 2.33 3.87
N ASP A 23 12.07 2.41 4.91
CA ASP A 23 11.63 3.68 5.53
C ASP A 23 11.04 4.71 4.55
N LEU A 24 10.39 4.23 3.48
CA LEU A 24 9.72 5.10 2.50
C LEU A 24 8.64 5.98 3.15
N PHE A 25 7.99 5.43 4.17
CA PHE A 25 7.04 6.10 5.06
C PHE A 25 7.48 5.90 6.51
N SER A 26 7.27 6.93 7.32
CA SER A 26 7.51 6.87 8.76
C SER A 26 6.52 5.95 9.46
N GLY A 27 6.86 5.49 10.68
CA GLY A 27 5.96 4.67 11.49
C GLY A 27 4.60 5.34 11.73
N ALA A 28 4.57 6.65 11.98
CA ALA A 28 3.34 7.41 12.16
C ALA A 28 2.44 7.43 10.91
N GLU A 29 3.04 7.53 9.72
CA GLU A 29 2.30 7.47 8.45
C GLU A 29 1.72 6.07 8.21
N VAL A 30 2.48 5.03 8.56
CA VAL A 30 2.00 3.64 8.49
C VAL A 30 0.87 3.40 9.48
N ASP A 31 0.98 3.91 10.71
CA ASP A 31 -0.04 3.74 11.74
C ASP A 31 -1.33 4.48 11.41
N ALA A 32 -1.24 5.64 10.74
CA ALA A 32 -2.41 6.35 10.21
C ALA A 32 -3.18 5.53 9.17
N LEU A 33 -2.51 4.72 8.35
CA LEU A 33 -3.17 3.78 7.43
C LEU A 33 -3.77 2.59 8.20
N ARG A 34 -3.03 2.03 9.15
CA ARG A 34 -3.49 0.89 9.96
C ARG A 34 -4.72 1.22 10.78
N SER A 35 -4.82 2.44 11.31
CA SER A 35 -5.99 2.87 12.08
C SER A 35 -7.29 2.88 11.27
N ARG A 36 -7.20 2.82 9.93
CA ARG A 36 -8.36 2.76 9.03
C ARG A 36 -8.89 1.34 8.81
N LEU A 37 -8.05 0.32 9.02
CA LEU A 37 -8.39 -1.08 8.78
C LEU A 37 -9.64 -1.58 9.54
N PRO A 38 -9.85 -1.25 10.83
CA PRO A 38 -11.06 -1.72 11.54
C PRO A 38 -12.36 -1.27 10.88
N ALA A 39 -12.42 -0.02 10.39
CA ALA A 39 -13.60 0.50 9.70
C ALA A 39 -13.80 -0.17 8.34
N VAL A 40 -12.71 -0.34 7.58
CA VAL A 40 -12.72 -1.04 6.28
C VAL A 40 -13.18 -2.48 6.41
N PHE A 41 -12.77 -3.20 7.46
CA PHE A 41 -13.17 -4.60 7.66
C PHE A 41 -14.65 -4.73 8.06
N ALA A 42 -15.19 -3.75 8.78
CA ALA A 42 -16.56 -3.77 9.28
C ALA A 42 -17.61 -3.25 8.29
N ASP A 43 -17.22 -2.70 7.14
CA ASP A 43 -18.13 -2.00 6.22
C ASP A 43 -19.03 -2.92 5.36
N GLY A 44 -18.81 -4.25 5.43
CA GLY A 44 -19.63 -5.25 4.74
C GLY A 44 -19.56 -5.23 3.21
N HIS A 45 -18.58 -4.52 2.63
CA HIS A 45 -18.45 -4.40 1.18
C HIS A 45 -18.05 -5.73 0.52
N GLU A 46 -18.59 -6.01 -0.67
CA GLU A 46 -18.32 -7.27 -1.43
C GLU A 46 -16.83 -7.53 -1.72
N GLY A 47 -16.06 -6.45 -1.81
CA GLY A 47 -14.61 -6.49 -1.98
C GLY A 47 -13.84 -7.02 -0.75
N ASN A 48 -14.48 -7.19 0.40
CA ASN A 48 -13.90 -7.87 1.56
C ASN A 48 -14.14 -9.38 1.43
N ILE A 49 -13.09 -10.10 1.05
CA ILE A 49 -13.09 -11.56 0.99
C ILE A 49 -12.84 -12.11 2.38
N VAL A 50 -13.82 -12.84 2.90
CA VAL A 50 -13.86 -13.33 4.28
C VAL A 50 -13.51 -14.82 4.32
N GLU A 51 -12.73 -15.22 5.33
CA GLU A 51 -12.46 -16.61 5.63
C GLU A 51 -13.72 -17.35 6.07
N ARG A 52 -13.94 -18.54 5.49
CA ARG A 52 -15.16 -19.32 5.76
C ARG A 52 -15.29 -19.75 7.21
N GLU A 53 -14.17 -20.12 7.84
CA GLU A 53 -14.16 -20.72 9.18
C GLU A 53 -14.12 -19.66 10.29
N SER A 54 -13.25 -18.66 10.18
CA SER A 54 -13.07 -17.63 11.23
C SER A 54 -14.00 -16.41 11.07
N GLY A 55 -14.52 -16.16 9.86
CA GLY A 55 -15.26 -14.95 9.56
C GLY A 55 -14.38 -13.69 9.47
N GLU A 56 -13.05 -13.83 9.49
CA GLU A 56 -12.12 -12.72 9.37
C GLU A 56 -11.93 -12.28 7.91
N VAL A 57 -11.73 -10.98 7.70
CA VAL A 57 -11.42 -10.45 6.36
C VAL A 57 -9.98 -10.82 5.98
N ARG A 58 -9.80 -11.72 5.01
CA ARG A 58 -8.47 -12.07 4.46
C ARG A 58 -7.97 -11.06 3.43
N THR A 59 -8.87 -10.47 2.65
CA THR A 59 -8.48 -9.53 1.59
C THR A 59 -9.53 -8.44 1.44
N SER A 60 -9.08 -7.18 1.37
CA SER A 60 -9.96 -6.05 1.01
C SER A 60 -9.53 -5.48 -0.34
N MET A 61 -10.39 -5.61 -1.34
CA MET A 61 -10.15 -5.12 -2.69
C MET A 61 -10.60 -3.66 -2.86
N GLY A 62 -9.87 -2.94 -3.72
CA GLY A 62 -10.25 -1.60 -4.18
C GLY A 62 -10.19 -0.51 -3.10
N LEU A 63 -9.34 -0.64 -2.07
CA LEU A 63 -9.30 0.33 -0.97
C LEU A 63 -9.03 1.78 -1.42
N HIS A 64 -8.25 1.97 -2.48
CA HIS A 64 -8.00 3.29 -3.06
C HIS A 64 -9.26 3.99 -3.65
N LEU A 65 -10.36 3.25 -3.84
CA LEU A 65 -11.66 3.78 -4.28
C LEU A 65 -12.63 4.01 -3.11
N ARG A 66 -12.33 3.45 -1.94
CA ARG A 66 -13.26 3.34 -0.81
C ARG A 66 -12.76 4.06 0.44
N ASP A 67 -11.47 4.36 0.50
CA ASP A 67 -10.83 4.97 1.65
C ASP A 67 -9.82 6.04 1.21
N GLU A 68 -9.94 7.23 1.79
CA GLU A 68 -9.11 8.38 1.42
C GLU A 68 -7.63 8.16 1.72
N GLY A 69 -7.29 7.46 2.82
CA GLY A 69 -5.90 7.18 3.19
C GLY A 69 -5.23 6.27 2.17
N PHE A 70 -5.92 5.19 1.78
CA PHE A 70 -5.42 4.29 0.74
C PHE A 70 -5.44 4.94 -0.64
N SER A 71 -6.38 5.85 -0.92
CA SER A 71 -6.39 6.63 -2.17
C SER A 71 -5.20 7.59 -2.26
N ALA A 72 -4.85 8.24 -1.15
CA ALA A 72 -3.68 9.12 -1.08
C ALA A 72 -2.37 8.32 -1.24
N LEU A 73 -2.28 7.14 -0.62
CA LEU A 73 -1.11 6.26 -0.73
C LEU A 73 -0.80 5.90 -2.20
N THR A 74 -1.79 5.48 -2.98
CA THR A 74 -1.57 5.05 -4.38
C THR A 74 -1.21 6.19 -5.32
N ARG A 75 -1.40 7.44 -4.90
CA ARG A 75 -1.04 8.66 -5.63
C ARG A 75 0.21 9.34 -5.06
N HIS A 76 0.80 8.78 -3.99
CA HIS A 76 1.86 9.45 -3.27
C HIS A 76 3.13 9.55 -4.16
N PRO A 77 3.74 10.75 -4.32
CA PRO A 77 4.91 10.93 -5.19
C PRO A 77 6.08 10.00 -4.85
N ARG A 78 6.40 9.82 -3.56
CA ARG A 78 7.38 8.83 -3.07
C ARG A 78 7.15 7.39 -3.55
N LEU A 79 5.91 7.00 -3.88
CA LEU A 79 5.60 5.66 -4.37
C LEU A 79 5.54 5.61 -5.91
N VAL A 80 4.94 6.63 -6.53
CA VAL A 80 4.68 6.63 -7.98
C VAL A 80 5.88 7.11 -8.79
N GLU A 81 6.56 8.18 -8.38
CA GLU A 81 7.67 8.76 -9.14
C GLU A 81 8.84 7.78 -9.36
N PRO A 82 9.21 6.90 -8.40
CA PRO A 82 10.26 5.90 -8.65
C PRO A 82 9.89 4.83 -9.68
N ALA A 83 8.60 4.68 -10.00
CA ALA A 83 8.07 3.68 -10.93
C ALA A 83 7.81 4.24 -12.34
N LEU A 84 8.02 5.55 -12.55
CA LEU A 84 7.88 6.25 -13.84
C LEU A 84 9.25 6.44 -14.50
#